data_AF-A0A956H669-F1
#
_entry.id   AF-A0A956H669-F1
#
_cell.length_a   1.000
_cell.length_b   1.000
_cell.length_c   1.000
_cell.angle_alpha   90.00
_cell.angle_beta   90.00
_cell.angle_gamma   90.00
#
_symmetry.space_group_name_H-M   'P 1'
#
loop_
_entity.id
_entity.type
_entity.pdbx_description
1 polymer ?
#
loop_
_entity_poly.entity_id
_entity_poly.type
_entity_poly.pdbx_seq_one_letter_code
_entity_poly.pdbx_strand_id
1 'polypeptide(L)'
;MTGSALRAIDEDLWCADGLLRVGPGFWFTTRMVVIRTDEGLWLHSPIEIDEAMAAAIEALGPVRFIVAPSLMHHLFAGPAKERWPQAKLFAPAALGKKRADLAIDEALAVEGPG
;
A
#
# COMPACT_ATOMS: atom_id res chain seq x y z
N MET A 1 12.81 12.62 -2.17
CA MET A 1 13.29 12.28 -0.82
C MET A 1 12.96 10.83 -0.65
N THR A 2 14.00 10.01 -0.57
CA THR A 2 13.89 8.55 -0.64
C THR A 2 13.08 8.03 0.55
N GLY A 3 12.06 7.21 0.27
CA GLY A 3 11.49 6.34 1.28
C GLY A 3 12.60 5.52 1.94
N SER A 4 12.44 5.22 3.22
CA SER A 4 13.38 4.35 3.93
C SER A 4 13.38 2.95 3.32
N ALA A 5 14.49 2.22 3.44
CA ALA A 5 14.62 0.86 2.93
C ALA A 5 13.62 -0.11 3.58
N LEU A 6 13.19 -1.13 2.81
CA LEU A 6 12.37 -2.22 3.33
C LEU A 6 13.13 -2.99 4.42
N ARG A 7 12.52 -3.14 5.59
CA ARG A 7 13.20 -3.68 6.77
C ARG A 7 12.36 -4.78 7.42
N ALA A 8 12.98 -5.93 7.68
CA ALA A 8 12.32 -7.03 8.39
C ALA A 8 12.00 -6.61 9.83
N ILE A 9 10.80 -6.97 10.28
CA ILE A 9 10.36 -6.78 11.67
C ILE A 9 10.01 -8.11 12.34
N ASP A 10 9.66 -9.14 11.57
CA ASP A 10 9.51 -10.53 12.01
C ASP A 10 9.69 -11.48 10.81
N GLU A 11 9.56 -12.79 11.04
CA GLU A 11 9.35 -13.76 9.96
C GLU A 11 8.13 -13.35 9.14
N ASP A 12 8.30 -13.31 7.82
CA ASP A 12 7.23 -12.98 6.87
C ASP A 12 6.59 -11.60 7.01
N LEU A 13 7.27 -10.69 7.73
CA LEU A 13 6.77 -9.35 8.00
C LEU A 13 7.87 -8.28 7.86
N TRP A 14 7.62 -7.29 7.00
CA TRP A 14 8.53 -6.17 6.74
C TRP A 14 7.80 -4.83 6.82
N CYS A 15 8.53 -3.75 7.10
CA CYS A 15 8.01 -2.38 7.01
C CYS A 15 8.94 -1.46 6.22
N ALA A 16 8.34 -0.47 5.57
CA ALA A 16 9.04 0.68 5.01
C ALA A 16 8.34 1.96 5.43
N ASP A 17 9.11 2.93 5.91
CA ASP A 17 8.63 4.27 6.24
C ASP A 17 8.81 5.21 5.05
N GLY A 18 7.81 6.06 4.83
CA GLY A 18 7.81 7.11 3.83
C GLY A 18 7.57 8.47 4.47
N LEU A 19 7.74 9.51 3.67
CA LEU A 19 7.57 10.88 4.11
C LEU A 19 6.76 11.64 3.08
N LEU A 20 5.50 11.92 3.42
CA LEU A 20 4.53 12.54 2.54
C LEU A 20 4.46 14.05 2.82
N ARG A 21 4.78 14.85 1.81
CA ARG A 21 4.54 16.30 1.84
C ARG A 21 3.10 16.58 1.44
N VAL A 22 2.32 17.15 2.36
CA VAL A 22 0.91 17.52 2.11
C VAL A 22 0.72 19.02 1.88
N GLY A 23 1.75 19.83 2.10
CA GLY A 23 1.72 21.27 1.88
C GLY A 23 3.06 21.96 2.16
N PRO A 24 3.14 23.30 2.02
CA PRO A 24 4.30 24.07 2.45
C PRO A 24 4.53 23.91 3.96
N GLY A 25 5.67 23.33 4.36
CA GLY A 25 6.00 23.11 5.78
C GLY A 25 5.27 21.96 6.48
N PHE A 26 4.36 21.23 5.82
CA PHE A 26 3.59 20.13 6.43
C PHE A 26 3.93 18.76 5.83
N TRP A 27 4.42 17.88 6.70
CA TRP A 27 4.97 16.58 6.35
C TRP A 27 4.39 15.54 7.31
N PHE A 28 3.94 14.42 6.78
CA PHE A 28 3.49 13.27 7.56
C PHE A 28 4.40 12.08 7.29
N THR A 29 4.74 11.35 8.35
CA THR A 29 5.33 10.02 8.22
C THR A 29 4.25 9.06 7.75
N THR A 30 4.57 8.25 6.77
CA THR A 30 3.74 7.14 6.31
C THR A 30 4.47 5.82 6.55
N ARG A 31 3.73 4.72 6.63
CA ARG A 31 4.30 3.38 6.74
C ARG A 31 3.54 2.43 5.86
N MET A 32 4.29 1.66 5.08
CA MET A 32 3.81 0.46 4.42
C MET A 32 4.30 -0.75 5.19
N VAL A 33 3.43 -1.75 5.31
CA VAL A 33 3.78 -3.08 5.82
C VAL A 33 3.65 -4.08 4.68
N VAL A 34 4.64 -4.95 4.53
CA VAL A 34 4.65 -6.06 3.58
C VAL A 34 4.51 -7.34 4.37
N ILE A 35 3.50 -8.14 4.03
CA ILE A 35 3.18 -9.40 4.70
C ILE A 35 3.27 -10.50 3.66
N ARG A 36 3.96 -11.59 3.95
CA ARG A 36 3.88 -12.80 3.11
C ARG A 36 2.67 -13.63 3.55
N THR A 37 1.92 -14.11 2.56
CA THR A 37 0.85 -15.10 2.70
C THR A 37 1.14 -16.30 1.80
N ASP A 38 0.34 -17.36 1.91
CA ASP A 38 0.46 -18.55 1.06
C ASP A 38 0.29 -18.26 -0.44
N GLU A 39 -0.40 -17.17 -0.80
CA GLU A 39 -0.67 -16.80 -2.19
C GLU A 39 0.39 -15.83 -2.76
N GLY A 40 1.10 -15.11 -1.89
CA GLY A 40 2.13 -14.13 -2.25
C GLY A 40 2.17 -12.96 -1.27
N LEU A 41 2.58 -11.78 -1.73
CA LEU A 41 2.75 -10.62 -0.86
C LEU A 41 1.48 -9.75 -0.79
N TRP A 42 1.22 -9.28 0.42
CA TRP A 42 0.25 -8.23 0.74
C TRP A 42 1.00 -6.94 1.09
N LEU A 43 0.76 -5.88 0.31
CA LEU A 43 1.15 -4.51 0.64
C LEU A 43 0.02 -3.78 1.39
N HIS A 44 0.20 -3.56 2.68
CA HIS A 44 -0.72 -2.82 3.53
C HIS A 44 -0.31 -1.36 3.62
N SER A 45 -1.24 -0.44 3.33
CA SER A 45 -1.02 1.01 3.33
C SER A 45 0.19 1.43 2.47
N PRO A 46 0.16 1.19 1.14
CA PRO A 46 1.29 1.48 0.28
C PRO A 46 1.75 2.93 0.40
N ILE A 47 3.08 3.12 0.37
CA ILE A 47 3.75 4.42 0.29
C ILE A 47 4.23 4.68 -1.14
N GLU A 48 5.01 5.73 -1.35
CA GLU A 48 5.72 5.90 -2.62
C GLU A 48 6.74 4.75 -2.81
N ILE A 49 6.63 4.04 -3.93
CA ILE A 49 7.46 2.88 -4.25
C ILE A 49 8.31 3.24 -5.47
N ASP A 50 9.58 3.53 -5.24
CA ASP A 50 10.55 3.70 -6.32
C ASP A 50 11.04 2.33 -6.86
N GLU A 51 11.90 2.33 -7.88
CA GLU A 51 12.41 1.10 -8.48
C GLU A 51 13.19 0.23 -7.49
N ALA A 52 13.95 0.84 -6.58
CA ALA A 52 14.74 0.09 -5.60
C ALA A 52 13.83 -0.61 -4.58
N MET A 53 12.80 0.08 -4.11
CA MET A 53 11.79 -0.47 -3.22
C MET A 53 11.01 -1.60 -3.90
N ALA A 54 10.59 -1.42 -5.17
CA ALA A 54 9.91 -2.50 -5.89
C ALA A 54 10.79 -3.72 -6.11
N ALA A 55 12.05 -3.54 -6.52
CA ALA A 55 12.97 -4.66 -6.66
C ALA A 55 13.15 -5.42 -5.34
N ALA A 56 13.23 -4.70 -4.20
CA ALA A 56 13.31 -5.32 -2.89
C ALA A 56 12.03 -6.10 -2.52
N ILE A 57 10.85 -5.58 -2.84
CA ILE A 57 9.56 -6.26 -2.64
C ILE A 57 9.46 -7.50 -3.53
N GLU A 58 9.76 -7.38 -4.82
CA GLU A 58 9.67 -8.48 -5.79
C GLU A 58 10.66 -9.61 -5.50
N ALA A 59 11.81 -9.29 -4.90
CA ALA A 59 12.76 -10.28 -4.40
C ALA A 59 12.17 -11.13 -3.26
N LEU A 60 11.17 -10.63 -2.53
CA LEU A 60 10.44 -11.41 -1.52
C LEU A 60 9.41 -12.34 -2.17
N GLY A 61 8.83 -11.98 -3.31
CA GLY A 61 7.82 -12.78 -4.01
C GLY A 61 6.81 -11.94 -4.81
N PRO A 62 5.84 -12.57 -5.50
CA PRO A 62 4.85 -11.86 -6.29
C PRO A 62 3.88 -11.09 -5.40
N VAL A 63 3.61 -9.82 -5.71
CA VAL A 63 2.57 -9.04 -5.06
C VAL A 63 1.20 -9.51 -5.53
N ARG A 64 0.35 -9.94 -4.58
CA ARG A 64 -1.01 -10.42 -4.83
C ARG A 64 -2.09 -9.51 -4.29
N PHE A 65 -1.78 -8.77 -3.23
CA PHE A 65 -2.77 -7.97 -2.53
C PHE A 65 -2.21 -6.57 -2.26
N ILE A 66 -3.01 -5.56 -2.58
CA ILE A 66 -2.77 -4.17 -2.22
C ILE A 66 -3.95 -3.74 -1.37
N VAL A 67 -3.69 -3.22 -0.19
CA VAL A 67 -4.75 -2.84 0.75
C VAL A 67 -4.58 -1.37 1.14
N ALA A 68 -5.55 -0.55 0.74
CA ALA A 68 -5.71 0.82 1.23
C ALA A 68 -6.77 0.80 2.35
N PRO A 69 -6.39 0.67 3.64
CA PRO A 69 -7.33 0.31 4.70
C PRO A 69 -8.29 1.44 5.10
N SER A 70 -8.10 2.67 4.60
CA SER A 70 -8.94 3.80 4.95
C SER A 70 -9.02 4.82 3.81
N LEU A 71 -9.90 5.81 3.97
CA LEU A 71 -10.03 6.94 3.05
C LEU A 71 -8.83 7.89 3.05
N MET A 72 -7.82 7.66 3.89
CA MET A 72 -6.59 8.46 3.97
C MET A 72 -5.37 7.74 3.37
N HIS A 73 -5.33 6.40 3.38
CA HIS A 73 -4.17 5.60 2.97
C HIS A 73 -4.17 5.17 1.49
N HIS A 74 -4.82 5.94 0.62
CA HIS A 74 -5.08 5.54 -0.77
C HIS A 74 -4.22 6.25 -1.81
N LEU A 75 -3.41 7.24 -1.40
CA LEU A 75 -2.66 8.09 -2.32
C LEU A 75 -1.78 7.27 -3.29
N PHE A 76 -1.12 6.24 -2.76
CA PHE A 76 -0.21 5.39 -3.52
C PHE A 76 -0.81 4.04 -3.93
N ALA A 77 -2.10 3.80 -3.66
CA ALA A 77 -2.77 2.56 -4.05
C ALA A 77 -2.89 2.41 -5.57
N GLY A 78 -3.18 3.52 -6.27
CA GLY A 78 -3.23 3.57 -7.74
C GLY A 78 -1.88 3.25 -8.37
N PRO A 79 -0.82 4.00 -8.07
CA PRO A 79 0.54 3.71 -8.55
C PRO A 79 1.01 2.29 -8.23
N ALA A 80 0.71 1.76 -7.04
CA ALA A 80 1.03 0.37 -6.71
C ALA A 80 0.26 -0.63 -7.59
N LYS A 81 -1.04 -0.39 -7.86
CA LYS A 81 -1.87 -1.22 -8.74
C LYS A 81 -1.43 -1.14 -10.19
N GLU A 82 -0.99 0.02 -10.67
CA GLU A 82 -0.39 0.18 -11.99
C GLU A 82 0.90 -0.63 -12.13
N ARG A 83 1.73 -0.64 -11.09
CA ARG A 83 2.97 -1.42 -11.04
C ARG A 83 2.73 -2.93 -10.99
N TRP A 84 1.78 -3.37 -10.17
CA TRP A 84 1.40 -4.78 -10.05
C TRP A 84 -0.07 -4.98 -10.45
N PRO A 85 -0.38 -4.95 -11.76
CA PRO A 85 -1.77 -4.97 -12.25
C PRO A 85 -2.53 -6.25 -11.87
N GLN A 86 -1.82 -7.35 -11.65
CA GLN A 86 -2.39 -8.63 -11.22
C GLN A 86 -2.74 -8.67 -9.73
N ALA A 87 -2.24 -7.74 -8.92
CA ALA A 87 -2.54 -7.71 -7.49
C ALA A 87 -3.94 -7.15 -7.25
N LYS A 88 -4.78 -7.84 -6.47
CA LYS A 88 -6.11 -7.34 -6.13
C LYS A 88 -6.01 -6.12 -5.21
N LEU A 89 -6.71 -5.04 -5.54
CA LEU A 89 -6.83 -3.84 -4.72
C LEU A 89 -8.06 -3.93 -3.81
N PHE A 90 -7.82 -3.96 -2.50
CA PHE A 90 -8.84 -3.86 -1.47
C PHE A 90 -8.87 -2.45 -0.88
N ALA A 91 -10.06 -1.87 -0.81
CA ALA A 91 -10.26 -0.57 -0.18
C ALA A 91 -11.70 -0.40 0.33
N PRO A 92 -11.99 0.53 1.25
CA PRO A 92 -13.36 0.84 1.65
C PRO A 92 -14.23 1.20 0.44
N ALA A 93 -15.47 0.71 0.36
CA ALA A 93 -16.39 1.03 -0.74
C ALA A 93 -16.59 2.55 -0.93
N ALA A 94 -16.59 3.31 0.17
CA ALA A 94 -16.69 4.77 0.16
C ALA A 94 -15.52 5.44 -0.59
N LEU A 95 -14.37 4.78 -0.74
CA LEU A 95 -13.23 5.30 -1.49
C LEU A 95 -13.53 5.39 -2.98
N GLY A 96 -14.27 4.43 -3.54
CA GLY A 96 -14.63 4.44 -4.97
C GLY A 96 -15.40 5.69 -5.39
N LYS A 97 -16.18 6.30 -4.49
CA LYS A 97 -16.86 7.58 -4.72
C LYS A 97 -15.89 8.77 -4.80
N LYS A 98 -14.79 8.72 -4.04
CA LYS A 98 -13.78 9.78 -3.96
C LYS A 98 -12.68 9.63 -5.01
N ARG A 99 -12.39 8.40 -5.42
CA ARG A 99 -11.32 8.02 -6.36
C ARG A 99 -11.87 7.06 -7.41
N ALA A 100 -12.66 7.60 -8.31
CA ALA A 100 -13.25 6.83 -9.43
C ALA A 100 -12.18 6.29 -10.40
N ASP A 101 -10.96 6.81 -10.33
CA ASP A 101 -9.80 6.34 -11.07
C ASP A 101 -9.19 5.05 -10.52
N LEU A 102 -9.50 4.66 -9.27
CA LEU A 102 -8.99 3.43 -8.69
C LEU A 102 -9.88 2.23 -9.06
N ALA A 103 -9.28 1.26 -9.75
CA ALA A 103 -9.89 -0.06 -9.95
C ALA A 103 -9.84 -0.87 -8.65
N ILE A 104 -10.79 -0.60 -7.75
CA ILE A 104 -10.99 -1.37 -6.52
C ILE A 104 -11.61 -2.71 -6.90
N ASP A 105 -10.85 -3.79 -6.71
CA ASP A 105 -11.30 -5.15 -7.04
C ASP A 105 -12.27 -5.69 -5.98
N GLU A 106 -12.01 -5.37 -4.71
CA GLU A 106 -12.80 -5.85 -3.57
C GLU A 106 -13.02 -4.74 -2.53
N ALA A 107 -14.25 -4.62 -2.05
CA ALA A 107 -14.57 -3.67 -1.00
C ALA A 107 -14.23 -4.24 0.38
N LEU A 108 -13.48 -3.50 1.20
CA LEU A 108 -13.30 -3.83 2.60
C LEU A 108 -14.61 -3.61 3.36
N ALA A 109 -15.08 -4.63 4.07
CA ALA A 109 -16.15 -4.47 5.04
C ALA A 109 -15.65 -3.60 6.20
N VAL A 110 -16.45 -2.62 6.60
CA VAL A 110 -16.22 -1.91 7.86
C VAL A 110 -16.92 -2.73 8.95
N GLU A 111 -16.15 -3.48 9.74
CA GLU A 111 -16.66 -4.04 10.98
C GLU A 111 -16.46 -3.01 12.12
N GLY A 112 -17.54 -2.32 12.53
CA GLY A 112 -17.54 -1.36 13.67
C GLY A 112 -18.43 -0.14 13.43
N PRO A 113 -18.97 0.52 14.49
CA PRO A 113 -20.03 1.52 14.33
C PRO A 113 -19.50 2.81 13.68
N GLY A 114 -20.28 3.33 12.74
CA GLY A 114 -20.03 4.62 12.07
C GLY A 114 -20.46 5.83 12.87
#